data_AF-A0A7D9E932-F1
#
_entry.id   AF-A0A7D9E932-F1
#
_cell.length_a   1.000
_cell.length_b   1.000
_cell.length_c   1.000
_cell.angle_alpha   90.00
_cell.angle_beta   90.00
_cell.angle_gamma   90.00
#
_symmetry.space_group_name_H-M   'P 1'
#
loop_
_entity.id
_entity.type
_entity.pdbx_description
1 polymer ?
#
loop_
_entity_poly.entity_id
_entity_poly.type
_entity_poly.pdbx_seq_one_letter_code
_entity_poly.pdbx_strand_id
1 'polypeptide(L)'
;MTLGIERTRRAGKGSEVIKIYGKTQKTPSQFKKFLAHGSNKEHLVEFLFKTWQDLYLRTNIKLIISHGIHCHQLTWDTHGKCHVEDVEGLISDHEEAETRLLLHAKNASDTGEHSSVVIRSPDTDVAISCLRFSVAVPHLYFQTGNGCDSTSAFYGKGKKKAYDVMKSDAKFIECFAGLGESFTASPELVEVLEEFTCKLYSDSSEEIDVCRYKLIAVAS
;
A
#
# COMPACT_ATOMS: atom_id res chain seq x y z
N MET A 1 21.39 11.03 -0.88
CA MET A 1 20.39 11.47 0.12
C MET A 1 19.41 12.39 -0.58
N THR A 2 18.27 11.86 -1.02
CA THR A 2 17.26 12.61 -1.75
C THR A 2 15.92 12.30 -1.11
N LEU A 3 15.71 12.88 0.07
CA LEU A 3 14.48 12.76 0.86
C LEU A 3 13.36 13.55 0.19
N GLY A 4 12.16 12.97 0.07
CA GLY A 4 10.91 13.71 -0.11
C GLY A 4 10.57 14.13 -1.53
N ILE A 5 11.30 13.70 -2.57
CA ILE A 5 11.06 14.18 -3.95
C ILE A 5 9.63 13.90 -4.39
N GLU A 6 9.15 12.66 -4.23
CA GLU A 6 7.83 12.27 -4.73
C GLU A 6 6.69 12.94 -3.93
N ARG A 7 6.84 13.05 -2.60
CA ARG A 7 5.91 13.80 -1.74
C ARG A 7 5.87 15.29 -2.10
N THR A 8 7.01 15.87 -2.43
CA THR A 8 7.12 17.28 -2.84
C THR A 8 6.50 17.48 -4.23
N ARG A 9 6.68 16.54 -5.16
CA ARG A 9 6.06 16.56 -6.49
C ARG A 9 4.53 16.49 -6.42
N ARG A 10 3.98 15.69 -5.50
CA ARG A 10 2.52 15.56 -5.28
C ARG A 10 1.91 16.71 -4.47
N ALA A 11 2.72 17.55 -3.83
CA ALA A 11 2.22 18.70 -3.08
C ALA A 11 1.62 19.74 -4.05
N GLY A 12 0.31 19.96 -3.97
CA GLY A 12 -0.36 20.99 -4.77
C GLY A 12 0.10 22.40 -4.34
N LYS A 13 0.28 23.31 -5.31
CA LYS A 13 0.53 24.74 -5.02
C LYS A 13 -0.54 25.28 -4.07
N GLY A 14 -0.13 25.88 -2.95
CA GLY A 14 -1.02 26.56 -1.99
C GLY A 14 -1.52 25.73 -0.81
N SER A 15 -0.93 24.56 -0.50
CA SER A 15 -1.19 23.84 0.74
C SER A 15 -0.31 24.36 1.88
N GLU A 16 -0.92 24.87 2.96
CA GLU A 16 -0.21 25.28 4.18
C GLU A 16 0.00 24.11 5.14
N VAL A 17 1.07 24.19 5.94
CA VAL A 17 1.32 23.25 7.04
C VAL A 17 0.40 23.62 8.21
N ILE A 18 -0.49 22.71 8.58
CA ILE A 18 -1.43 22.91 9.70
C ILE A 18 -0.92 22.10 10.90
N LYS A 19 -0.70 22.77 12.03
CA LYS A 19 -0.40 22.08 13.30
C LYS A 19 -1.65 21.41 13.86
N ILE A 20 -1.45 20.23 14.44
CA ILE A 20 -2.47 19.48 15.19
C ILE A 20 -2.17 19.66 16.68
N TYR A 21 -3.08 20.31 17.40
CA TYR A 21 -2.94 20.65 18.81
C TYR A 21 -3.57 19.63 19.75
N GLY A 22 -4.56 18.85 19.30
CA GLY A 22 -5.20 17.84 20.12
C GLY A 22 -6.55 17.36 19.61
N LYS A 23 -7.18 16.46 20.38
CA LYS A 23 -8.40 15.72 20.00
C LYS A 23 -9.64 16.59 19.78
N THR A 24 -9.68 17.78 20.37
CA THR A 24 -10.81 18.72 20.28
C THR A 24 -10.70 19.67 19.09
N GLN A 25 -9.57 19.67 18.37
CA GLN A 25 -9.39 20.50 17.19
C GLN A 25 -10.33 20.06 16.07
N LYS A 26 -10.99 21.03 15.43
CA LYS A 26 -11.81 20.76 14.25
C LYS A 26 -10.96 20.27 13.09
N THR A 27 -11.45 19.24 12.40
CA THR A 27 -10.84 18.75 11.16
C THR A 27 -10.72 19.89 10.13
N PRO A 28 -9.59 20.04 9.44
CA PRO A 28 -9.44 21.03 8.37
C PRO A 28 -10.56 20.92 7.34
N SER A 29 -11.23 22.03 7.03
CA SER A 29 -12.35 22.07 6.08
C SER A 29 -11.93 21.64 4.67
N GLN A 30 -10.69 21.94 4.26
CA GLN A 30 -10.10 21.49 3.00
C GLN A 30 -9.21 20.25 3.20
N PHE A 31 -9.77 19.20 3.79
CA PHE A 31 -9.01 18.00 4.20
C PHE A 31 -8.18 17.35 3.08
N LYS A 32 -8.70 17.33 1.83
CA LYS A 32 -7.95 16.83 0.67
C LYS A 32 -6.66 17.62 0.41
N LYS A 33 -6.69 18.96 0.55
CA LYS A 33 -5.49 19.80 0.40
C LYS A 33 -4.54 19.65 1.59
N PHE A 34 -5.10 19.49 2.79
CA PHE A 34 -4.31 19.18 3.98
C PHE A 34 -3.48 17.91 3.76
N LEU A 35 -4.11 16.82 3.29
CA LEU A 35 -3.43 15.54 3.00
C LEU A 35 -2.50 15.60 1.78
N ALA A 36 -2.63 16.59 0.89
CA ALA A 36 -1.69 16.73 -0.23
C ALA A 36 -0.27 17.09 0.24
N HIS A 37 -0.12 17.70 1.43
CA HIS A 37 1.17 18.08 1.98
C HIS A 37 1.79 16.96 2.83
N GLY A 38 3.06 16.60 2.56
CA GLY A 38 3.78 15.53 3.26
C GLY A 38 3.83 15.73 4.77
N SER A 39 4.29 16.89 5.24
CA SER A 39 4.38 17.18 6.69
C SER A 39 3.03 17.10 7.42
N ASN A 40 1.92 17.44 6.75
CA ASN A 40 0.59 17.32 7.35
C ASN A 40 0.19 15.86 7.56
N LYS A 41 0.54 14.97 6.62
CA LYS A 41 0.37 13.52 6.79
C LYS A 41 1.21 13.01 7.97
N GLU A 42 2.47 13.41 8.06
CA GLU A 42 3.35 13.01 9.16
C GLU A 42 2.80 13.48 10.52
N HIS A 43 2.42 14.74 10.63
CA HIS A 43 1.78 15.26 11.85
C HIS A 43 0.48 14.52 12.18
N LEU A 44 -0.32 14.15 11.17
CA LEU A 44 -1.55 13.39 11.37
C LEU A 44 -1.25 11.99 11.93
N VAL A 45 -0.29 11.27 11.36
CA VAL A 45 0.06 9.93 11.85
C VAL A 45 0.67 9.98 13.25
N GLU A 46 1.51 10.97 13.55
CA GLU A 46 2.05 11.21 14.90
C GLU A 46 0.95 11.54 15.91
N PHE A 47 -0.03 12.35 15.51
CA PHE A 47 -1.21 12.63 16.33
C PHE A 47 -2.05 11.37 16.59
N LEU A 48 -2.23 10.51 15.58
CA LEU A 48 -2.92 9.23 15.72
C LEU A 48 -2.17 8.29 16.66
N PHE A 49 -0.85 8.16 16.52
CA PHE A 49 0.00 7.39 17.43
C PHE A 49 -0.21 7.81 18.88
N LYS A 50 -0.13 9.11 19.19
CA LYS A 50 -0.36 9.63 20.55
C LYS A 50 -1.78 9.41 21.04
N THR A 51 -2.76 9.69 20.18
CA THR A 51 -4.18 9.56 20.54
C THR A 51 -4.58 8.11 20.78
N TRP A 52 -3.99 7.17 20.05
CA TRP A 52 -4.28 5.75 20.17
C TRP A 52 -3.71 5.10 21.41
N GLN A 53 -2.69 5.67 22.06
CA GLN A 53 -2.24 5.21 23.38
C GLN A 53 -3.35 5.31 24.44
N ASP A 54 -4.24 6.28 24.31
CA ASP A 54 -5.39 6.46 25.22
C ASP A 54 -6.60 5.57 24.86
N LEU A 55 -6.51 4.75 23.81
CA LEU A 55 -7.59 3.81 23.48
C LEU A 55 -7.53 2.60 24.40
N TYR A 56 -8.66 2.21 24.98
CA TYR A 56 -8.77 0.88 25.58
C TYR A 56 -9.13 -0.14 24.49
N LEU A 57 -8.10 -0.70 23.85
CA LEU A 57 -8.27 -1.89 23.01
C LEU A 57 -8.29 -3.14 23.91
N ARG A 58 -9.02 -4.17 23.49
CA ARG A 58 -9.05 -5.46 24.22
C ARG A 58 -7.61 -5.94 24.46
N THR A 59 -7.36 -6.54 25.63
CA THR A 59 -6.02 -6.98 26.12
C THR A 59 -5.25 -7.92 25.19
N ASN A 60 -5.87 -8.43 24.13
CA ASN A 60 -5.30 -9.42 23.23
C ASN A 60 -5.00 -8.82 21.84
N ILE A 61 -5.03 -7.49 21.71
CA ILE A 61 -4.75 -6.78 20.47
C ILE A 61 -3.43 -6.05 20.63
N LYS A 62 -2.48 -6.39 19.76
CA LYS A 62 -1.22 -5.67 19.55
C LYS A 62 -1.44 -4.70 18.39
N LEU A 63 -1.21 -3.41 18.62
CA LEU A 63 -1.27 -2.40 17.56
C LEU A 63 0.15 -2.00 17.17
N ILE A 64 0.50 -2.17 15.90
CA ILE A 64 1.80 -1.74 15.37
C ILE A 64 1.54 -0.58 14.42
N ILE A 65 2.23 0.55 14.63
CA ILE A 65 2.06 1.75 13.82
C ILE A 65 3.40 2.31 13.38
N SER A 66 3.52 2.60 12.08
CA SER A 66 4.66 3.34 11.52
C SER A 66 4.36 4.83 11.50
N HIS A 67 5.32 5.64 11.96
CA HIS A 67 5.26 7.10 11.89
C HIS A 67 6.67 7.67 11.76
N GLY A 68 6.86 8.64 10.86
CA GLY A 68 8.21 9.08 10.47
C GLY A 68 9.05 7.92 9.95
N ILE A 69 10.24 7.71 10.53
CA ILE A 69 11.08 6.52 10.24
C ILE A 69 10.84 5.36 11.21
N HIS A 70 10.12 5.61 12.30
CA HIS A 70 9.97 4.68 13.40
C HIS A 70 8.74 3.80 13.24
N CYS A 71 8.75 2.70 13.97
CA CYS A 71 7.60 1.85 14.13
C CYS A 71 7.47 1.45 15.59
N HIS A 72 6.28 1.63 16.16
CA HIS A 72 6.02 1.34 17.56
C HIS A 72 4.92 0.30 17.70
N GLN A 73 5.10 -0.58 18.68
CA GLN A 73 4.12 -1.51 19.20
C GLN A 73 3.41 -0.88 20.39
N LEU A 74 2.08 -0.96 20.41
CA LEU A 74 1.22 -0.56 21.52
C LEU A 74 0.48 -1.79 22.02
N THR A 75 0.58 -2.04 23.33
CA THR A 75 -0.15 -3.09 24.05
C THR A 75 -0.79 -2.50 25.31
N TRP A 76 -1.85 -3.14 25.83
CA TRP A 76 -2.57 -2.64 26.99
C TRP A 76 -2.64 -3.70 28.08
N ASP A 77 -2.36 -3.30 29.32
CA ASP A 77 -2.50 -4.18 30.47
C ASP A 77 -3.98 -4.36 30.87
N THR A 78 -4.23 -5.20 31.87
CA THR A 78 -5.58 -5.47 32.39
C THR A 78 -6.27 -4.24 32.99
N HIS A 79 -5.52 -3.19 33.31
CA HIS A 79 -6.01 -1.91 33.84
C HIS A 79 -6.18 -0.84 32.75
N GLY A 80 -5.88 -1.17 31.48
CA GLY A 80 -5.97 -0.27 30.35
C GLY A 80 -4.81 0.70 30.20
N LYS A 81 -3.70 0.47 30.90
CA LYS A 81 -2.48 1.25 30.71
C LYS A 81 -1.78 0.80 29.42
N CYS A 82 -1.50 1.76 28.53
CA CYS A 82 -0.74 1.51 27.32
C CYS A 82 0.76 1.34 27.62
N HIS A 83 1.37 0.33 27.03
CA HIS A 83 2.80 0.11 26.93
C HIS A 83 3.22 0.35 25.48
N VAL A 84 4.35 1.04 25.30
CA VAL A 84 4.87 1.42 23.98
C VAL A 84 6.29 0.90 23.86
N GLU A 85 6.58 0.18 22.79
CA GLU A 85 7.89 -0.39 22.49
C GLU A 85 8.26 -0.11 21.04
N ASP A 86 9.55 0.14 20.78
CA ASP A 86 10.07 0.24 19.42
C ASP A 86 10.10 -1.14 18.75
N VAL A 87 9.79 -1.18 17.46
CA VAL A 87 9.93 -2.38 16.63
C VAL A 87 11.08 -2.14 15.65
N GLU A 88 12.30 -2.42 16.09
CA GLU A 88 13.54 -2.11 15.33
C GLU A 88 13.52 -2.69 13.90
N GLY A 89 13.01 -3.91 13.73
CA GLY A 89 12.90 -4.56 12.42
C GLY A 89 11.93 -3.88 11.43
N LEU A 90 11.15 -2.91 11.89
CA LEU A 90 10.18 -2.15 11.10
C LEU A 90 10.58 -0.68 10.91
N ILE A 91 11.76 -0.27 11.36
CA ILE A 91 12.31 1.05 11.06
C ILE A 91 12.55 1.15 9.55
N SER A 92 12.02 2.20 8.93
CA SER A 92 12.10 2.38 7.48
C SER A 92 11.93 3.84 7.09
N ASP A 93 12.77 4.31 6.17
CA ASP A 93 12.68 5.63 5.54
C ASP A 93 11.87 5.62 4.23
N HIS A 94 11.38 4.46 3.79
CA HIS A 94 10.61 4.32 2.55
C HIS A 94 9.34 5.18 2.58
N GLU A 95 9.01 5.90 1.51
CA GLU A 95 7.93 6.90 1.57
C GLU A 95 6.52 6.32 1.34
N GLU A 96 6.45 5.22 0.61
CA GLU A 96 5.21 4.56 0.17
C GLU A 96 4.58 3.71 1.29
N ALA A 97 3.26 3.79 1.42
CA ALA A 97 2.52 3.14 2.50
C ALA A 97 2.40 1.63 2.24
N GLU A 98 2.22 1.25 0.98
CA GLU A 98 2.17 -0.12 0.47
C GLU A 98 3.45 -0.89 0.76
N THR A 99 4.62 -0.29 0.57
CA THR A 99 5.92 -0.93 0.86
C THR A 99 6.10 -1.15 2.35
N ARG A 100 5.74 -0.15 3.18
CA ARG A 100 5.76 -0.30 4.64
C ARG A 100 4.78 -1.37 5.10
N LEU A 101 3.59 -1.43 4.52
CA LEU A 101 2.60 -2.47 4.81
C LEU A 101 3.14 -3.88 4.51
N LEU A 102 3.86 -4.05 3.41
CA LEU A 102 4.53 -5.33 3.08
C LEU A 102 5.67 -5.66 4.05
N LEU A 103 6.43 -4.66 4.52
CA LEU A 103 7.45 -4.86 5.55
C LEU A 103 6.83 -5.36 6.87
N HIS A 104 5.67 -4.80 7.26
CA HIS A 104 4.91 -5.29 8.42
C HIS A 104 4.44 -6.72 8.23
N ALA A 105 3.89 -7.04 7.05
CA ALA A 105 3.44 -8.39 6.72
C ALA A 105 4.59 -9.40 6.80
N LYS A 106 5.76 -9.03 6.27
CA LYS A 106 6.96 -9.86 6.34
C LYS A 106 7.42 -10.07 7.79
N ASN A 107 7.54 -8.99 8.58
CA ASN A 107 7.92 -9.10 9.99
C ASN A 107 6.95 -10.00 10.77
N ALA A 108 5.64 -9.84 10.56
CA ALA A 108 4.62 -10.68 11.20
C ALA A 108 4.80 -12.16 10.84
N SER A 109 5.13 -12.48 9.58
CA SER A 109 5.43 -13.84 9.16
C SER A 109 6.74 -14.38 9.75
N ASP A 110 7.80 -13.57 9.78
CA ASP A 110 9.13 -13.99 10.22
C ASP A 110 9.18 -14.22 11.75
N THR A 111 8.34 -13.55 12.54
CA THR A 111 8.26 -13.76 13.99
C THR A 111 7.77 -15.16 14.38
N GLY A 112 7.06 -15.85 13.49
CA GLY A 112 6.42 -17.13 13.80
C GLY A 112 5.26 -17.03 14.80
N GLU A 113 4.89 -15.84 15.28
CA GLU A 113 3.76 -15.63 16.19
C GLU A 113 2.40 -15.90 15.52
N HIS A 114 2.35 -15.84 14.19
CA HIS A 114 1.13 -15.92 13.40
C HIS A 114 1.26 -16.92 12.26
N SER A 115 0.25 -17.77 12.06
CA SER A 115 0.21 -18.76 10.98
C SER A 115 -0.18 -18.17 9.63
N SER A 116 -0.67 -16.93 9.61
CA SER A 116 -1.23 -16.30 8.42
C SER A 116 -1.20 -14.78 8.55
N VAL A 117 -1.03 -14.10 7.42
CA VAL A 117 -1.09 -12.64 7.35
C VAL A 117 -2.26 -12.25 6.45
N VAL A 118 -3.10 -11.32 6.90
CA VAL A 118 -4.20 -10.80 6.09
C VAL A 118 -3.99 -9.31 5.85
N ILE A 119 -3.74 -8.94 4.60
CA ILE A 119 -3.73 -7.54 4.17
C ILE A 119 -5.13 -7.15 3.71
N ARG A 120 -5.70 -6.13 4.38
CA ARG A 120 -6.98 -5.55 4.00
C ARG A 120 -6.75 -4.20 3.32
N SER A 121 -7.03 -4.13 2.03
CA SER A 121 -6.94 -2.87 1.30
C SER A 121 -7.88 -2.90 0.09
N PRO A 122 -8.60 -1.79 -0.20
CA PRO A 122 -9.29 -1.64 -1.49
C PRO A 122 -8.33 -1.25 -2.62
N ASP A 123 -7.08 -0.89 -2.29
CA ASP A 123 -6.09 -0.39 -3.24
C ASP A 123 -5.49 -1.52 -4.08
N THR A 124 -5.56 -1.37 -5.40
CA THR A 124 -5.04 -2.35 -6.35
C THR A 124 -3.52 -2.34 -6.42
N ASP A 125 -2.85 -1.22 -6.17
CA ASP A 125 -1.39 -1.18 -6.14
C ASP A 125 -0.87 -2.02 -4.96
N VAL A 126 -1.60 -2.02 -3.82
CA VAL A 126 -1.34 -2.93 -2.71
C VAL A 126 -1.59 -4.38 -3.12
N ALA A 127 -2.68 -4.68 -3.84
CA ALA A 127 -2.99 -6.03 -4.30
C ALA A 127 -1.90 -6.61 -5.21
N ILE A 128 -1.46 -5.85 -6.21
CA ILE A 128 -0.37 -6.22 -7.12
C ILE A 128 0.93 -6.40 -6.35
N SER A 129 1.21 -5.51 -5.38
CA SER A 129 2.39 -5.63 -4.52
C SER A 129 2.33 -6.91 -3.68
N CYS A 130 1.16 -7.29 -3.16
CA CYS A 130 0.96 -8.55 -2.44
C CYS A 130 1.21 -9.78 -3.34
N LEU A 131 0.78 -9.76 -4.61
CA LEU A 131 1.06 -10.85 -5.55
C LEU A 131 2.56 -11.08 -5.69
N ARG A 132 3.32 -10.00 -5.88
CA ARG A 132 4.79 -10.07 -5.97
C ARG A 132 5.44 -10.56 -4.68
N PHE A 133 4.91 -10.13 -3.53
CA PHE A 133 5.49 -10.42 -2.22
C PHE A 133 5.02 -11.75 -1.61
N SER A 134 4.03 -12.41 -2.20
CA SER A 134 3.46 -13.67 -1.70
C SER A 134 4.50 -14.80 -1.57
N VAL A 135 5.55 -14.77 -2.39
CA VAL A 135 6.68 -15.71 -2.30
C VAL A 135 7.50 -15.53 -1.01
N ALA A 136 7.57 -14.31 -0.49
CA ALA A 136 8.34 -13.97 0.72
C ALA A 136 7.52 -14.06 2.02
N VAL A 137 6.19 -14.18 1.91
CA VAL A 137 5.25 -14.19 3.04
C VAL A 137 4.29 -15.37 2.86
N PRO A 138 4.63 -16.57 3.39
CA PRO A 138 3.75 -17.73 3.33
C PRO A 138 2.39 -17.43 3.97
N HIS A 139 1.31 -18.00 3.42
CA HIS A 139 -0.05 -17.80 3.92
C HIS A 139 -0.47 -16.31 4.00
N LEU A 140 -0.08 -15.53 2.98
CA LEU A 140 -0.55 -14.16 2.78
C LEU A 140 -1.91 -14.16 2.07
N TYR A 141 -2.90 -13.57 2.72
CA TYR A 141 -4.24 -13.36 2.17
C TYR A 141 -4.46 -11.89 1.90
N PHE A 142 -5.06 -11.58 0.76
CA PHE A 142 -5.48 -10.24 0.42
C PHE A 142 -7.00 -10.16 0.42
N GLN A 143 -7.55 -9.24 1.21
CA GLN A 143 -8.98 -9.00 1.28
C GLN A 143 -9.27 -7.59 0.77
N THR A 144 -9.85 -7.52 -0.43
CA THR A 144 -10.52 -6.32 -0.90
C THR A 144 -11.76 -6.14 -0.03
N GLY A 145 -11.90 -5.00 0.66
CA GLY A 145 -13.09 -4.73 1.47
C GLY A 145 -14.38 -4.84 0.64
N ASN A 146 -15.54 -4.87 1.32
CA ASN A 146 -16.83 -4.84 0.62
C ASN A 146 -16.98 -3.50 -0.13
N GLY A 147 -16.68 -3.50 -1.43
CA GLY A 147 -17.04 -2.51 -2.45
C GLY A 147 -16.80 -1.04 -2.09
N CYS A 148 -15.64 -0.49 -2.46
CA CYS A 148 -15.49 0.95 -2.63
C CYS A 148 -15.77 1.31 -4.10
N ASP A 149 -16.69 2.24 -4.36
CA ASP A 149 -17.17 2.66 -5.70
C ASP A 149 -16.10 3.32 -6.60
N SER A 150 -14.86 3.42 -6.14
CA SER A 150 -13.70 3.80 -6.93
C SER A 150 -12.89 2.55 -7.27
N THR A 151 -13.33 1.81 -8.30
CA THR A 151 -12.52 0.74 -8.89
C THR A 151 -11.29 1.35 -9.56
N SER A 152 -10.10 0.89 -9.16
CA SER A 152 -8.85 1.24 -9.84
C SER A 152 -8.94 0.92 -11.34
N ALA A 153 -8.33 1.76 -12.16
CA ALA A 153 -8.22 1.57 -13.60
C ALA A 153 -6.75 1.74 -14.01
N PHE A 154 -6.32 0.99 -15.02
CA PHE A 154 -5.02 1.20 -15.64
C PHE A 154 -4.88 2.67 -16.09
N TYR A 155 -3.84 3.36 -15.60
CA TYR A 155 -3.72 4.82 -15.75
C TYR A 155 -3.71 5.22 -17.23
N GLY A 156 -4.66 6.08 -17.62
CA GLY A 156 -4.81 6.54 -19.00
C GLY A 156 -5.29 5.48 -20.00
N LYS A 157 -5.72 4.30 -19.54
CA LYS A 157 -6.22 3.22 -20.41
C LYS A 157 -7.70 2.94 -20.14
N GLY A 158 -8.50 3.04 -21.19
CA GLY A 158 -9.93 2.75 -21.14
C GLY A 158 -10.24 1.25 -21.22
N LYS A 159 -11.44 0.86 -20.74
CA LYS A 159 -11.94 -0.52 -20.76
C LYS A 159 -11.88 -1.17 -22.16
N LYS A 160 -12.14 -0.39 -23.22
CA LYS A 160 -12.05 -0.86 -24.61
C LYS A 160 -10.64 -1.32 -24.97
N LYS A 161 -9.60 -0.55 -24.64
CA LYS A 161 -8.22 -0.92 -24.95
C LYS A 161 -7.78 -2.18 -24.20
N ALA A 162 -8.13 -2.28 -22.92
CA ALA A 162 -7.87 -3.49 -22.14
C ALA A 162 -8.58 -4.73 -22.75
N TYR A 163 -9.81 -4.56 -23.20
CA TYR A 163 -10.57 -5.61 -23.90
C TYR A 163 -9.94 -6.01 -25.25
N ASP A 164 -9.48 -5.03 -26.03
CA ASP A 164 -8.84 -5.27 -27.32
C ASP A 164 -7.52 -6.05 -27.13
N VAL A 165 -6.71 -5.71 -26.11
CA VAL A 165 -5.50 -6.46 -25.75
C VAL A 165 -5.85 -7.86 -25.25
N MET A 166 -6.86 -7.99 -24.38
CA MET A 166 -7.33 -9.29 -23.90
C MET A 166 -7.73 -10.22 -25.04
N LYS A 167 -8.38 -9.68 -26.08
CA LYS A 167 -8.79 -10.45 -27.27
C LYS A 167 -7.67 -10.68 -28.28
N SER A 168 -6.53 -10.02 -28.14
CA SER A 168 -5.44 -10.14 -29.11
C SER A 168 -4.75 -11.51 -29.06
N ASP A 169 -4.82 -12.21 -27.94
CA ASP A 169 -4.19 -13.51 -27.74
C ASP A 169 -4.99 -14.35 -26.74
N ALA A 170 -5.28 -15.61 -27.10
CA ALA A 170 -6.05 -16.53 -26.26
C ALA A 170 -5.36 -16.79 -24.91
N LYS A 171 -4.02 -16.72 -24.86
CA LYS A 171 -3.27 -16.92 -23.62
C LYS A 171 -3.64 -15.92 -22.53
N PHE A 172 -4.05 -14.70 -22.89
CA PHE A 172 -4.50 -13.71 -21.90
C PHE A 172 -5.84 -14.10 -21.31
N ILE A 173 -6.77 -14.56 -22.15
CA ILE A 173 -8.08 -15.03 -21.69
C ILE A 173 -7.89 -16.25 -20.77
N GLU A 174 -7.05 -17.20 -21.15
CA GLU A 174 -6.76 -18.40 -20.36
C GLU A 174 -6.05 -18.04 -19.04
N CYS A 175 -5.03 -17.17 -19.09
CA CYS A 175 -4.33 -16.69 -17.91
C CYS A 175 -5.28 -15.99 -16.93
N PHE A 176 -6.11 -15.05 -17.42
CA PHE A 176 -7.05 -14.33 -16.58
C PHE A 176 -8.21 -15.21 -16.09
N ALA A 177 -8.60 -16.26 -16.83
CA ALA A 177 -9.58 -17.24 -16.39
C ALA A 177 -9.03 -18.13 -15.26
N GLY A 178 -7.73 -18.46 -15.31
CA GLY A 178 -7.05 -19.24 -14.28
C GLY A 178 -6.60 -18.43 -13.04
N LEU A 179 -6.77 -17.11 -13.05
CA LEU A 179 -6.43 -16.28 -11.89
C LEU A 179 -7.29 -16.67 -10.68
N GLY A 180 -6.61 -17.04 -9.60
CA GLY A 180 -7.25 -17.46 -8.36
C GLY A 180 -7.56 -18.96 -8.26
N GLU A 181 -7.21 -19.77 -9.27
CA GLU A 181 -7.28 -21.23 -9.16
C GLU A 181 -6.21 -21.81 -8.22
N SER A 182 -5.07 -21.13 -8.11
CA SER A 182 -4.00 -21.43 -7.17
C SER A 182 -3.65 -20.21 -6.33
N PHE A 183 -3.26 -20.46 -5.09
CA PHE A 183 -2.71 -19.43 -4.19
C PHE A 183 -1.27 -19.06 -4.52
N THR A 184 -0.58 -19.87 -5.33
CA THR A 184 0.76 -19.57 -5.84
C THR A 184 0.68 -19.15 -7.30
N ALA A 185 1.20 -17.95 -7.60
CA ALA A 185 1.37 -17.52 -8.98
C ALA A 185 2.57 -18.26 -9.57
N SER A 186 2.34 -19.08 -10.59
CA SER A 186 3.43 -19.77 -11.28
C SER A 186 4.27 -18.76 -12.07
N PRO A 187 5.56 -19.01 -12.30
CA PRO A 187 6.41 -18.15 -13.13
C PRO A 187 5.80 -17.85 -14.50
N GLU A 188 5.16 -18.86 -15.11
CA GLU A 188 4.51 -18.76 -16.41
C GLU A 188 3.29 -17.83 -16.36
N LEU A 189 2.51 -17.89 -15.28
CA LEU A 189 1.37 -16.99 -15.06
C LEU A 189 1.83 -15.54 -14.90
N VAL A 190 2.94 -15.31 -14.19
CA VAL A 190 3.52 -13.97 -14.02
C VAL A 190 4.02 -13.42 -15.36
N GLU A 191 4.72 -14.22 -16.15
CA GLU A 191 5.24 -13.83 -17.47
C GLU A 191 4.12 -13.37 -18.41
N VAL A 192 2.98 -14.09 -18.43
CA VAL A 192 1.83 -13.72 -19.27
C VAL A 192 1.14 -12.44 -18.78
N LEU A 193 1.04 -12.21 -17.46
CA LEU A 193 0.50 -10.97 -16.90
C LEU A 193 1.40 -9.77 -17.19
N GLU A 194 2.71 -9.96 -17.14
CA GLU A 194 3.69 -8.95 -17.50
C GLU A 194 3.56 -8.58 -18.97
N GLU A 195 3.49 -9.57 -19.86
CA GLU A 195 3.29 -9.33 -21.30
C GLU A 195 1.96 -8.59 -21.58
N PHE A 196 0.88 -8.98 -20.91
CA PHE A 196 -0.41 -8.29 -21.02
C PHE A 196 -0.28 -6.82 -20.63
N THR A 197 0.40 -6.55 -19.52
CA THR A 197 0.62 -5.20 -19.02
C THR A 197 1.48 -4.39 -19.97
N CYS A 198 2.56 -4.97 -20.51
CA CYS A 198 3.39 -4.33 -21.51
C CYS A 198 2.56 -3.96 -22.75
N LYS A 199 1.79 -4.89 -23.33
CA LYS A 199 0.90 -4.61 -24.49
C LYS A 199 -0.14 -3.53 -24.20
N LEU A 200 -0.64 -3.48 -22.96
CA LEU A 200 -1.61 -2.47 -22.55
C LEU A 200 -1.00 -1.06 -22.55
N TYR A 201 0.27 -0.94 -22.16
CA TYR A 201 0.95 0.34 -22.01
C TYR A 201 1.77 0.76 -23.25
N SER A 202 2.35 -0.18 -23.99
CA SER A 202 3.22 0.01 -25.17
C SER A 202 3.07 -1.12 -26.21
N ASP A 203 3.26 -0.82 -27.50
CA ASP A 203 3.23 -1.83 -28.59
C ASP A 203 4.54 -2.64 -28.71
N SER A 204 5.55 -2.39 -27.86
CA SER A 204 6.85 -3.07 -27.85
C SER A 204 7.00 -4.01 -26.65
N SER A 205 7.65 -5.15 -26.89
CA SER A 205 8.05 -6.16 -25.91
C SER A 205 9.24 -5.69 -25.06
N GLU A 206 9.04 -4.63 -24.29
CA GLU A 206 10.05 -4.14 -23.34
C GLU A 206 9.74 -4.66 -21.92
N GLU A 207 10.79 -4.77 -21.11
CA GLU A 207 10.71 -5.12 -19.69
C GLU A 207 9.73 -4.18 -18.97
N ILE A 208 8.89 -4.73 -18.09
CA ILE A 208 7.80 -3.97 -17.44
C ILE A 208 8.30 -2.73 -16.69
N ASP A 209 9.52 -2.80 -16.13
CA ASP A 209 10.17 -1.69 -15.43
C ASP A 209 10.57 -0.55 -16.38
N VAL A 210 10.94 -0.86 -17.63
CA VAL A 210 11.20 0.13 -18.69
C VAL A 210 9.91 0.79 -19.14
N CYS A 211 8.82 0.01 -19.31
CA CYS A 211 7.50 0.54 -19.61
C CYS A 211 6.99 1.46 -18.49
N ARG A 212 7.17 1.08 -17.22
CA ARG A 212 6.85 1.91 -16.04
C ARG A 212 7.70 3.19 -16.01
N TYR A 213 9.01 3.09 -16.26
CA TYR A 213 9.91 4.25 -16.31
C TYR A 213 9.49 5.25 -17.40
N LYS A 214 9.16 4.78 -18.62
CA LYS A 214 8.71 5.65 -19.72
C LYS A 214 7.37 6.34 -19.43
N LEU A 215 6.43 5.66 -18.77
CA LEU A 215 5.15 6.27 -18.36
C LEU A 215 5.33 7.39 -17.33
N ILE A 216 6.29 7.23 -16.41
CA ILE A 216 6.63 8.24 -15.40
C ILE A 216 7.40 9.41 -16.04
N ALA A 217 8.34 9.12 -16.95
CA ALA A 217 9.19 10.13 -17.59
C ALA A 217 8.44 11.03 -18.58
N VAL A 218 7.50 10.48 -19.38
CA VAL A 218 6.73 11.24 -20.39
C VAL A 218 5.63 12.12 -19.76
N ALA A 219 5.30 11.91 -18.48
CA ALA A 219 4.39 12.75 -17.70
C ALA A 219 5.09 13.88 -16.92
N SER A 220 6.39 14.13 -17.19
CA SER A 220 7.20 15.23 -16.65
C SER A 220 7.29 16.38 -17.63
#